data_AF-A0A1V9XCT6-F1
#
_entry.id   AF-A0A1V9XCT6-F1
#
_cell.length_a   1.000
_cell.length_b   1.000
_cell.length_c   1.000
_cell.angle_alpha   90.00
_cell.angle_beta   90.00
_cell.angle_gamma   90.00
#
_symmetry.space_group_name_H-M   'P 1'
#
loop_
_entity.id
_entity.type
_entity.pdbx_description
1 polymer ?
#
loop_
_entity_poly.entity_id
_entity_poly.type
_entity_poly.pdbx_seq_one_letter_code
_entity_poly.pdbx_strand_id
1 'polypeptide(L)'
;MAAPDFGLEALYRLHPVNSKTNAVIVLVHFVLTKNGLLHVGRGIYWENDEIGSEMLPADWEQSDREYRYVSRADPKKRFILTFSGPETVLLVRMVHVKQKVTTSICVDTEKHVDGTQLASNTPRLIFPKLFDLMAQISNELLDEHQAATCSIGTSAPSSNPRGPSYEPGGPPNISRNPDINPLFHEEV
;
A
#
# COMPACT_ATOMS: atom_id res chain seq x y z
N MET A 1 10.04 -1.71 -30.31
CA MET A 1 9.44 -1.98 -28.98
C MET A 1 8.29 -0.99 -28.79
N ALA A 2 7.11 -1.46 -28.37
CA ALA A 2 6.00 -0.57 -28.03
C ALA A 2 6.35 0.27 -26.79
N ALA A 3 5.78 1.47 -26.68
CA ALA A 3 6.00 2.34 -25.54
C ALA A 3 5.57 1.66 -24.22
N PRO A 4 6.21 1.98 -23.08
CA PRO A 4 5.87 1.36 -21.80
C PRO A 4 4.40 1.56 -21.39
N ASP A 5 3.77 2.65 -21.83
CA ASP A 5 2.37 3.00 -21.58
C ASP A 5 1.41 2.61 -22.73
N PHE A 6 1.87 1.88 -23.74
CA PHE A 6 1.02 1.46 -24.86
C PHE A 6 -0.19 0.65 -24.37
N GLY A 7 -1.41 1.10 -24.69
CA GLY A 7 -2.68 0.49 -24.26
C GLY A 7 -3.27 1.10 -22.98
N LEU A 8 -2.50 1.84 -22.18
CA LEU A 8 -2.99 2.45 -20.94
C LEU A 8 -4.07 3.50 -21.18
N GLU A 9 -3.91 4.33 -22.22
CA GLU A 9 -4.92 5.34 -22.57
C GLU A 9 -6.26 4.70 -22.98
N ALA A 10 -6.22 3.58 -23.72
CA ALA A 10 -7.42 2.85 -24.08
C ALA A 10 -8.11 2.29 -22.83
N LEU A 11 -7.35 1.78 -21.87
CA LEU A 11 -7.88 1.29 -20.59
C LEU A 11 -8.56 2.41 -19.79
N TYR A 12 -7.98 3.61 -19.73
CA TYR A 12 -8.58 4.77 -19.06
C TYR A 12 -9.85 5.27 -19.74
N ARG A 13 -9.93 5.16 -21.07
CA ARG A 13 -11.16 5.49 -21.81
C ARG A 13 -12.28 4.47 -21.56
N LEU A 14 -11.93 3.19 -21.39
CA LEU A 14 -12.89 2.12 -21.06
C LEU A 14 -13.34 2.15 -19.60
N HIS A 15 -12.45 2.60 -18.72
CA HIS A 15 -12.71 2.72 -17.28
C HIS A 15 -12.40 4.15 -16.83
N PRO A 16 -13.32 5.10 -17.09
CA PRO A 16 -13.16 6.49 -16.68
C PRO A 16 -12.98 6.56 -15.18
N VAL A 17 -11.97 7.32 -14.73
CA VAL A 17 -11.64 7.43 -13.31
C VAL A 17 -12.20 8.73 -12.75
N ASN A 18 -12.91 8.63 -11.63
CA ASN A 18 -13.56 9.76 -10.96
C ASN A 18 -12.82 10.23 -9.69
N SER A 19 -11.78 9.51 -9.27
CA SER A 19 -10.95 9.83 -8.10
C SER A 19 -9.49 9.49 -8.34
N LYS A 20 -8.60 10.10 -7.54
CA LYS A 20 -7.15 9.79 -7.61
C LYS A 20 -6.86 8.33 -7.29
N THR A 21 -7.62 7.78 -6.34
CA THR A 21 -7.53 6.36 -5.97
C THR A 21 -7.88 5.45 -7.14
N ASN A 22 -8.97 5.75 -7.85
CA ASN A 22 -9.41 4.98 -9.02
C ASN A 22 -8.37 5.01 -10.14
N ALA A 23 -7.74 6.17 -10.37
CA ALA A 23 -6.60 6.27 -11.29
C ALA A 23 -5.48 5.28 -10.90
N VAL A 24 -5.03 5.29 -9.65
CA VAL A 24 -3.97 4.37 -9.20
C VAL A 24 -4.39 2.90 -9.36
N ILE A 25 -5.63 2.54 -9.05
CA ILE A 25 -6.14 1.16 -9.22
C ILE A 25 -6.02 0.71 -10.68
N VAL A 26 -6.49 1.54 -11.63
CA VAL A 26 -6.41 1.23 -13.08
C VAL A 26 -4.95 1.14 -13.53
N LEU A 27 -4.07 2.01 -13.02
CA LEU A 27 -2.64 1.96 -13.33
C LEU A 27 -1.99 0.67 -12.82
N VAL A 28 -2.27 0.27 -11.58
CA VAL A 28 -1.76 -0.98 -11.00
C VAL A 28 -2.26 -2.16 -11.83
N HIS A 29 -3.56 -2.22 -12.14
CA HIS A 29 -4.12 -3.28 -12.97
C HIS A 29 -3.39 -3.39 -14.31
N PHE A 30 -3.15 -2.27 -15.01
CA PHE A 30 -2.39 -2.25 -16.25
C PHE A 30 -0.96 -2.79 -16.09
N VAL A 31 -0.26 -2.41 -15.02
CA VAL A 31 1.10 -2.91 -14.76
C VAL A 31 1.08 -4.43 -14.54
N LEU A 32 0.09 -4.96 -13.80
CA LEU A 32 -0.05 -6.40 -13.58
C LEU A 32 -0.36 -7.16 -14.89
N THR A 33 -1.32 -6.69 -15.68
CA THR A 33 -1.70 -7.34 -16.95
C THR A 33 -0.57 -7.33 -17.96
N LYS A 34 0.17 -6.23 -18.04
CA LYS A 34 1.37 -6.15 -18.88
C LYS A 34 2.45 -7.16 -18.51
N ASN A 35 2.55 -7.51 -17.22
CA ASN A 35 3.46 -8.53 -16.72
C ASN A 35 2.85 -9.95 -16.71
N GLY A 36 1.73 -10.15 -17.41
CA GLY A 36 1.13 -11.46 -17.61
C GLY A 36 0.23 -11.95 -16.47
N LEU A 37 -0.19 -11.07 -15.56
CA LEU A 37 -1.21 -11.36 -14.54
C LEU A 37 -2.58 -10.96 -15.05
N LEU A 38 -3.45 -11.94 -15.24
CA LEU A 38 -4.80 -11.74 -15.73
C LEU A 38 -5.78 -11.66 -14.58
N HIS A 39 -6.66 -10.66 -14.61
CA HIS A 39 -7.72 -10.51 -13.62
C HIS A 39 -8.75 -11.60 -13.79
N VAL A 40 -9.18 -12.20 -12.68
CA VAL A 40 -10.10 -13.35 -12.68
C VAL A 40 -11.45 -13.00 -12.07
N GLY A 41 -11.46 -12.22 -10.99
CA GLY A 41 -12.67 -11.96 -10.23
C GLY A 41 -12.38 -11.21 -8.94
N ARG A 42 -13.41 -11.02 -8.12
CA ARG A 42 -13.34 -10.25 -6.86
C ARG A 42 -13.47 -11.13 -5.64
N GLY A 43 -12.89 -10.66 -4.53
CA GLY A 43 -12.88 -11.36 -3.25
C GLY A 43 -11.79 -12.42 -3.15
N ILE A 44 -11.75 -13.13 -2.03
CA ILE A 44 -10.62 -14.01 -1.67
C ILE A 44 -10.81 -15.49 -2.06
N TYR A 45 -12.02 -15.90 -2.42
CA TYR A 45 -12.37 -17.31 -2.67
C TYR A 45 -12.06 -17.72 -4.10
N TRP A 46 -11.41 -18.86 -4.30
CA TRP A 46 -11.01 -19.32 -5.63
C TRP A 46 -11.93 -20.43 -6.13
N GLU A 47 -12.30 -20.35 -7.40
CA GLU A 47 -12.97 -21.44 -8.11
C GLU A 47 -11.95 -22.29 -8.89
N ASN A 48 -12.37 -23.49 -9.31
CA ASN A 48 -11.57 -24.34 -10.18
C ASN A 48 -11.65 -23.82 -11.62
N ASP A 49 -10.54 -23.89 -12.35
CA ASP A 49 -10.45 -23.52 -13.77
C ASP A 49 -10.81 -22.08 -14.14
N GLU A 50 -10.60 -21.14 -13.21
CA GLU A 50 -10.74 -19.72 -13.46
C GLU A 50 -9.86 -19.24 -14.66
N ILE A 51 -10.52 -18.57 -15.61
CA ILE A 51 -9.90 -17.97 -16.79
C ILE A 51 -9.78 -16.46 -16.56
N GLY A 52 -8.56 -15.94 -16.67
CA GLY A 52 -8.32 -14.52 -16.49
C GLY A 52 -8.53 -13.68 -17.75
N SER A 53 -8.82 -12.40 -17.56
CA SER A 53 -8.96 -11.36 -18.57
C SER A 53 -7.96 -10.22 -18.34
N GLU A 54 -7.61 -9.51 -19.41
CA GLU A 54 -6.85 -8.25 -19.32
C GLU A 54 -7.74 -7.03 -18.99
N MET A 55 -9.06 -7.22 -18.97
CA MET A 55 -10.00 -6.16 -18.63
C MET A 55 -10.34 -6.15 -17.15
N LEU A 56 -10.58 -4.95 -16.61
CA LEU A 56 -11.23 -4.81 -15.31
C LEU A 56 -12.69 -5.28 -15.42
N PRO A 57 -13.24 -5.90 -14.35
CA PRO A 57 -14.61 -6.36 -14.36
C PRO A 57 -15.59 -5.18 -14.38
N ALA A 58 -16.83 -5.46 -14.75
CA ALA A 58 -17.93 -4.55 -14.45
C ALA A 58 -17.95 -4.27 -12.94
N ASP A 59 -18.29 -3.02 -12.60
CA ASP A 59 -18.40 -2.55 -11.23
C ASP A 59 -17.12 -2.61 -10.39
N TRP A 60 -15.93 -2.64 -11.01
CA TRP A 60 -14.63 -2.69 -10.30
C TRP A 60 -14.47 -1.62 -9.20
N GLU A 61 -15.21 -0.51 -9.26
CA GLU A 61 -15.24 0.57 -8.26
C GLU A 61 -16.02 0.25 -6.96
N GLN A 62 -16.74 -0.88 -6.88
CA GLN A 62 -17.48 -1.25 -5.66
C GLN A 62 -16.55 -1.40 -4.44
N SER A 63 -17.15 -1.34 -3.24
CA SER A 63 -16.51 -1.29 -1.93
C SER A 63 -15.47 -2.38 -1.66
N ASP A 64 -15.66 -3.59 -2.19
CA ASP A 64 -14.80 -4.73 -1.92
C ASP A 64 -13.52 -4.68 -2.75
N ARG A 65 -12.46 -4.07 -2.21
CA ARG A 65 -11.22 -3.78 -2.94
C ARG A 65 -10.26 -4.98 -3.05
N GLU A 66 -10.81 -6.18 -3.15
CA GLU A 66 -10.08 -7.44 -3.26
C GLU A 66 -10.26 -8.02 -4.66
N TYR A 67 -9.15 -8.23 -5.36
CA TYR A 67 -9.13 -8.66 -6.74
C TYR A 67 -8.23 -9.89 -6.89
N ARG A 68 -8.70 -10.90 -7.63
CA ARG A 68 -7.94 -12.11 -7.94
C ARG A 68 -7.24 -11.99 -9.27
N TYR A 69 -5.99 -12.43 -9.31
CA TYR A 69 -5.18 -12.49 -10.52
C TYR A 69 -4.53 -13.86 -10.70
N VAL A 70 -4.42 -14.29 -11.95
CA VAL A 70 -3.73 -15.53 -12.33
C VAL A 70 -2.63 -15.24 -13.34
N SER A 71 -1.45 -15.85 -13.16
CA SER A 71 -0.37 -15.69 -14.13
C SER A 71 -0.65 -16.47 -15.42
N ARG A 72 -0.19 -15.95 -16.56
CA ARG A 72 -0.10 -16.69 -17.82
C ARG A 72 0.92 -17.84 -17.82
N ALA A 73 1.85 -17.83 -16.87
CA ALA A 73 2.85 -18.89 -16.73
C ALA A 73 2.23 -20.26 -16.40
N ASP A 74 2.92 -21.32 -16.77
CA ASP A 74 2.61 -22.70 -16.40
C ASP A 74 3.72 -23.25 -15.48
N PRO A 75 3.45 -23.67 -14.23
CA PRO A 75 2.14 -23.70 -13.58
C PRO A 75 1.60 -22.30 -13.25
N LYS A 76 0.28 -22.14 -13.37
CA LYS A 76 -0.43 -20.90 -13.02
C LYS A 76 -0.20 -20.53 -11.55
N LYS A 77 0.34 -19.33 -11.31
CA LYS A 77 0.42 -18.69 -9.99
C LYS A 77 -0.86 -17.87 -9.73
N ARG A 78 -1.33 -17.90 -8.49
CA ARG A 78 -2.56 -17.21 -8.03
C ARG A 78 -2.19 -16.11 -7.05
N PHE A 79 -2.78 -14.93 -7.26
CA PHE A 79 -2.54 -13.74 -6.46
C PHE A 79 -3.84 -13.07 -6.02
N ILE A 80 -3.86 -12.54 -4.81
CA ILE A 80 -4.92 -11.66 -4.32
C ILE A 80 -4.34 -10.27 -4.15
N LEU A 81 -4.91 -9.29 -4.84
CA LEU A 81 -4.57 -7.88 -4.76
C LEU A 81 -5.60 -7.16 -3.90
N THR A 82 -5.14 -6.35 -2.96
CA THR A 82 -5.98 -5.58 -2.05
C THR A 82 -5.55 -4.12 -2.06
N PHE A 83 -6.53 -3.21 -2.07
CA PHE A 83 -6.30 -1.78 -1.96
C PHE A 83 -6.95 -1.25 -0.69
N SER A 84 -6.19 -0.55 0.15
CA SER A 84 -6.66 -0.03 1.43
C SER A 84 -5.99 1.30 1.76
N GLY A 85 -6.57 2.06 2.69
CA GLY A 85 -6.04 3.35 3.11
C GLY A 85 -6.90 4.55 2.68
N PRO A 86 -6.54 5.75 3.16
CA PRO A 86 -7.22 7.00 2.81
C PRO A 86 -6.99 7.37 1.34
N GLU A 87 -7.74 8.35 0.85
CA GLU A 87 -7.60 8.82 -0.53
C GLU A 87 -6.19 9.37 -0.83
N THR A 88 -5.50 9.93 0.16
CA THR A 88 -4.17 10.57 0.03
C THR A 88 -3.01 9.57 -0.06
N VAL A 89 -3.14 8.40 0.54
CA VAL A 89 -2.09 7.36 0.55
C VAL A 89 -2.76 6.00 0.41
N LEU A 90 -2.56 5.39 -0.76
CA LEU A 90 -3.13 4.09 -1.09
C LEU A 90 -2.11 2.99 -0.82
N LEU A 91 -2.42 2.10 0.13
CA LEU A 91 -1.70 0.85 0.33
C LEU A 91 -2.22 -0.19 -0.64
N VAL A 92 -1.34 -0.64 -1.53
CA VAL A 92 -1.57 -1.74 -2.46
C VAL A 92 -0.82 -2.95 -1.94
N ARG A 93 -1.51 -4.06 -1.72
CA ARG A 93 -0.91 -5.30 -1.21
C ARG A 93 -1.27 -6.46 -2.13
N MET A 94 -0.29 -7.26 -2.49
CA MET A 94 -0.47 -8.46 -3.29
C MET A 94 0.00 -9.70 -2.52
N VAL A 95 -0.83 -10.73 -2.48
CA VAL A 95 -0.55 -11.99 -1.77
C VAL A 95 -0.42 -13.10 -2.78
N HIS A 96 0.73 -13.76 -2.84
CA HIS A 96 0.89 -15.01 -3.58
C HIS A 96 0.23 -16.15 -2.79
N VAL A 97 -0.90 -16.68 -3.28
CA VAL A 97 -1.77 -17.61 -2.52
C VAL A 97 -1.04 -18.89 -2.11
N LYS A 98 -0.31 -19.52 -3.05
CA LYS A 98 0.42 -20.77 -2.79
C LYS A 98 1.63 -20.59 -1.88
N GLN A 99 2.45 -19.56 -2.14
CA GLN A 99 3.68 -19.31 -1.39
C GLN A 99 3.45 -18.59 -0.06
N LYS A 100 2.25 -18.01 0.14
CA LYS A 100 1.89 -17.16 1.29
C LYS A 100 2.83 -15.97 1.47
N VAL A 101 3.49 -15.54 0.40
CA VAL A 101 4.34 -14.35 0.35
C VAL A 101 3.45 -13.15 0.06
N THR A 102 3.71 -12.04 0.76
CA THR A 102 2.99 -10.78 0.58
C THR A 102 3.97 -9.70 0.18
N THR A 103 3.67 -9.01 -0.91
CA THR A 103 4.35 -7.78 -1.34
C THR A 103 3.39 -6.60 -1.20
N SER A 104 3.91 -5.40 -1.02
CA SER A 104 3.08 -4.21 -0.90
C SER A 104 3.82 -2.96 -1.30
N ILE A 105 3.08 -1.95 -1.75
CA ILE A 105 3.57 -0.61 -2.07
C ILE A 105 2.61 0.42 -1.50
N CYS A 106 3.14 1.52 -0.98
CA CYS A 106 2.36 2.70 -0.62
C CYS A 106 2.49 3.75 -1.72
N VAL A 107 1.36 4.15 -2.29
CA VAL A 107 1.31 5.19 -3.31
C VAL A 107 0.71 6.46 -2.71
N ASP A 108 1.52 7.50 -2.62
CA ASP A 108 1.06 8.85 -2.26
C ASP A 108 0.32 9.45 -3.47
N THR A 109 -1.01 9.48 -3.40
CA THR A 109 -1.84 9.93 -4.53
C THR A 109 -1.76 11.44 -4.72
N GLU A 110 -1.50 12.21 -3.66
CA GLU A 110 -1.34 13.67 -3.75
C GLU A 110 -0.05 14.04 -4.49
N LYS A 111 1.00 13.26 -4.29
CA LYS A 111 2.28 13.46 -4.96
C LYS A 111 2.30 12.95 -6.40
N HIS A 112 1.60 11.85 -6.66
CA HIS A 112 1.73 11.13 -7.94
C HIS A 112 0.57 11.36 -8.91
N VAL A 113 -0.58 11.87 -8.46
CA VAL A 113 -1.78 12.04 -9.28
C VAL A 113 -2.21 13.51 -9.34
N ASP A 114 -2.28 14.05 -10.55
CA ASP A 114 -2.92 15.33 -10.82
C ASP A 114 -4.44 15.14 -10.90
N GLY A 115 -5.12 15.48 -9.80
CA GLY A 115 -6.58 15.40 -9.70
C GLY A 115 -7.33 16.29 -10.70
N THR A 116 -6.71 17.36 -11.21
CA THR A 116 -7.35 18.27 -12.17
C THR A 116 -7.44 17.66 -13.57
N GLN A 117 -6.62 16.65 -13.86
CA GLN A 117 -6.50 16.02 -15.16
C GLN A 117 -7.27 14.69 -15.27
N LEU A 118 -8.01 14.25 -14.24
CA LEU A 118 -8.71 12.96 -14.23
C LEU A 118 -9.67 12.79 -15.43
N ALA A 119 -10.39 13.85 -15.79
CA ALA A 119 -11.33 13.85 -16.91
C ALA A 119 -10.66 13.79 -18.31
N SER A 120 -9.34 14.00 -18.39
CA SER A 120 -8.61 13.97 -19.68
C SER A 120 -8.49 12.57 -20.28
N ASN A 121 -8.67 11.52 -19.47
CA ASN A 121 -8.37 10.12 -19.82
C ASN A 121 -6.97 9.91 -20.39
N THR A 122 -6.05 10.85 -20.16
CA THR A 122 -4.69 10.86 -20.70
C THR A 122 -3.72 10.55 -19.56
N PRO A 123 -3.18 9.32 -19.45
CA PRO A 123 -2.40 8.90 -18.29
C PRO A 123 -1.17 9.77 -18.02
N ARG A 124 -0.52 10.30 -19.07
CA ARG A 124 0.65 11.17 -18.92
C ARG A 124 0.33 12.54 -18.29
N LEU A 125 -0.91 13.00 -18.39
CA LEU A 125 -1.37 14.21 -17.72
C LEU A 125 -1.81 13.90 -16.28
N ILE A 126 -2.45 12.75 -16.07
CA ILE A 126 -2.89 12.30 -14.75
C ILE A 126 -1.70 11.95 -13.84
N PHE A 127 -0.62 11.37 -14.39
CA PHE A 127 0.58 11.00 -13.65
C PHE A 127 1.80 11.73 -14.22
N PRO A 128 2.22 12.87 -13.63
CA PRO A 128 3.38 13.62 -14.10
C PRO A 128 4.68 12.80 -14.15
N LYS A 129 4.81 11.79 -13.28
CA LYS A 129 5.93 10.84 -13.23
C LYS A 129 5.48 9.41 -13.52
N LEU A 130 4.70 9.24 -14.59
CA LEU A 130 4.07 7.97 -14.96
C LEU A 130 5.06 6.79 -14.99
N PHE A 131 6.17 6.94 -15.71
CA PHE A 131 7.12 5.83 -15.91
C PHE A 131 7.85 5.43 -14.64
N ASP A 132 8.22 6.40 -13.81
CA ASP A 132 8.85 6.14 -12.52
C ASP A 132 7.87 5.36 -11.62
N LEU A 133 6.61 5.78 -11.57
CA LEU A 133 5.58 5.11 -10.79
C LEU A 133 5.29 3.69 -11.31
N MET A 134 5.22 3.52 -12.63
CA MET A 134 5.02 2.19 -13.23
C MET A 134 6.18 1.25 -12.92
N ALA A 135 7.42 1.73 -13.03
CA ALA A 135 8.60 0.96 -12.69
C ALA A 135 8.62 0.60 -11.19
N GLN A 136 8.26 1.56 -10.34
CA GLN A 136 8.14 1.35 -8.90
C GLN A 136 7.09 0.28 -8.55
N ILE A 137 5.87 0.39 -9.10
CA ILE A 137 4.81 -0.61 -8.90
C ILE A 137 5.26 -1.99 -9.37
N SER A 138 5.90 -2.06 -10.55
CA SER A 138 6.40 -3.32 -11.10
C SER A 138 7.46 -3.94 -10.18
N ASN A 139 8.45 -3.16 -9.73
CA ASN A 139 9.55 -3.65 -8.91
C ASN A 139 9.09 -4.02 -7.48
N GLU A 140 8.18 -3.26 -6.87
CA GLU A 140 7.77 -3.54 -5.48
C GLU A 140 6.73 -4.65 -5.37
N LEU A 141 5.82 -4.78 -6.36
CA LEU A 141 4.78 -5.82 -6.31
C LEU A 141 5.23 -7.15 -6.92
N LEU A 142 5.95 -7.12 -8.04
CA LEU A 142 6.24 -8.32 -8.83
C LEU A 142 7.60 -8.93 -8.52
N ASP A 143 8.52 -8.18 -7.93
CA ASP A 143 9.80 -8.73 -7.49
C ASP A 143 9.60 -9.55 -6.22
N GLU A 144 9.69 -10.88 -6.35
CA GLU A 144 9.47 -11.85 -5.27
C GLU A 144 10.45 -11.67 -4.09
N HIS A 145 11.51 -10.87 -4.26
CA HIS A 145 12.55 -10.63 -3.26
C HIS A 145 12.30 -9.45 -2.32
N GLN A 146 11.29 -8.61 -2.55
CA GLN A 146 11.05 -7.42 -1.74
C GLN A 146 9.78 -7.55 -0.88
N ALA A 147 9.95 -8.03 0.34
CA ALA A 147 8.98 -7.79 1.40
C ALA A 147 9.07 -6.31 1.79
N ALA A 148 8.11 -5.49 1.38
CA ALA A 148 8.16 -4.06 1.67
C ALA A 148 7.90 -3.75 3.15
N THR A 149 8.81 -2.98 3.74
CA THR A 149 8.61 -2.24 4.99
C THR A 149 8.05 -0.85 4.69
N CYS A 150 6.87 -0.52 5.20
CA CYS A 150 6.37 0.85 5.22
C CYS A 150 7.17 1.66 6.26
N SER A 151 8.16 2.44 5.84
CA SER A 151 8.78 3.43 6.72
C SER A 151 7.98 4.74 6.66
N ILE A 152 7.01 4.87 7.56
CA ILE A 152 6.43 6.18 7.87
C ILE A 152 7.50 6.94 8.65
N GLY A 153 8.24 7.80 7.96
CA GLY A 153 9.23 8.68 8.57
C GLY A 153 8.56 9.67 9.51
N THR A 154 8.50 9.35 10.81
CA THR A 154 8.26 10.36 11.85
C THR A 154 9.59 11.06 12.11
N SER A 155 9.85 12.12 11.35
CA SER A 155 10.97 13.01 11.61
C SER A 155 10.70 13.77 12.91
N ALA A 156 11.11 13.22 14.05
CA ALA A 156 11.20 13.99 15.28
C ALA A 156 12.40 14.94 15.17
N PRO A 157 12.25 16.27 15.33
CA PRO A 157 13.38 17.17 15.36
C PRO A 157 14.15 16.98 16.67
N SER A 158 15.30 16.31 16.59
CA SER A 158 16.32 16.30 17.64
C SER A 158 16.94 17.69 17.74
N SER A 159 16.38 18.55 18.60
CA SER A 159 17.06 19.76 19.04
C SER A 159 17.90 19.44 20.27
N ASN A 160 19.21 19.55 20.12
CA ASN A 160 20.17 19.46 21.21
C ASN A 160 20.93 20.80 21.24
N PRO A 161 21.00 21.50 22.37
CA PRO A 161 22.14 22.36 22.65
C PRO A 161 22.86 21.93 23.95
N ARG A 162 24.18 22.06 23.89
CA ARG A 162 25.19 21.65 24.86
C ARG A 162 25.13 22.37 26.22
N GLY A 163 25.39 21.61 27.30
CA GLY A 163 26.33 21.94 28.39
C GLY A 163 25.74 22.09 29.81
N PRO A 164 26.53 22.00 30.92
CA PRO A 164 27.85 21.36 31.12
C PRO A 164 27.87 20.29 32.27
N SER A 165 29.01 19.59 32.37
CA SER A 165 29.35 18.51 33.32
C SER A 165 29.20 18.82 34.81
N TYR A 166 28.73 17.82 35.57
CA TYR A 166 29.03 17.62 36.99
C TYR A 166 29.22 16.12 37.24
N GLU A 167 30.32 15.74 37.88
CA GLU A 167 30.66 14.40 38.39
C GLU A 167 31.08 14.58 39.87
N PRO A 168 31.28 13.52 40.68
CA PRO A 168 30.35 12.51 41.16
C PRO A 168 30.25 12.54 42.73
N GLY A 169 29.13 12.09 43.32
CA GLY A 169 28.97 12.01 44.78
C GLY A 169 28.10 10.83 45.19
N GLY A 170 28.67 9.91 45.98
CA GLY A 170 28.12 8.59 46.31
C GLY A 170 26.84 8.56 47.16
N PRO A 171 26.29 7.36 47.41
CA PRO A 171 24.98 7.23 48.04
C PRO A 171 25.10 7.22 49.56
N PRO A 172 24.09 7.75 50.25
CA PRO A 172 23.65 7.17 51.50
C PRO A 172 22.14 6.91 51.44
N ASN A 173 21.50 6.13 52.30
CA ASN A 173 21.85 5.02 53.17
C ASN A 173 20.46 4.59 53.67
N ILE A 174 20.13 3.31 53.56
CA ILE A 174 18.85 2.76 54.01
C ILE A 174 18.86 2.77 55.55
N SER A 175 17.87 3.41 56.18
CA SER A 175 17.55 3.16 57.59
C SER A 175 16.12 2.66 57.76
N ARG A 176 16.04 1.51 58.42
CA ARG A 176 14.88 0.67 58.82
C ARG A 176 13.88 1.46 59.69
N ASN A 177 12.58 1.49 59.36
CA ASN A 177 11.47 0.63 59.86
C ASN A 177 10.81 1.18 61.17
N PRO A 178 9.70 0.63 61.70
CA PRO A 178 8.29 0.51 61.24
C PRO A 178 7.27 1.22 62.21
N ASP A 179 5.99 1.42 61.81
CA ASP A 179 4.76 1.44 62.65
C ASP A 179 3.58 1.87 61.76
N ILE A 180 2.67 0.99 61.31
CA ILE A 180 1.48 0.44 61.99
C ILE A 180 0.64 1.50 62.74
N ASN A 181 -0.38 2.09 62.09
CA ASN A 181 -1.78 1.68 62.28
C ASN A 181 -2.77 2.47 61.38
N PRO A 182 -3.92 1.87 61.00
CA PRO A 182 -5.00 2.52 60.26
C PRO A 182 -6.05 3.10 61.23
N LEU A 183 -6.72 4.19 60.84
CA LEU A 183 -7.93 4.65 61.52
C LEU A 183 -8.96 5.15 60.49
N PHE A 184 -9.99 4.33 60.32
CA PHE A 184 -11.32 4.72 59.85
C PHE A 184 -12.02 5.57 60.92
N HIS A 185 -12.70 6.64 60.50
CA HIS A 185 -13.97 7.20 61.01
C HIS A 185 -14.27 8.42 60.10
N GLU A 186 -15.25 8.39 59.20
CA GLU A 186 -16.71 8.58 59.37
C GLU A 186 -17.11 10.07 59.51
N GLU A 187 -18.26 10.40 58.90
CA GLU A 187 -18.94 11.70 58.67
C GLU A 187 -18.45 12.48 57.43
N VAL A 188 -19.32 12.81 56.46
CA VAL A 188 -20.75 13.23 56.53
C VAL A 188 -21.59 12.56 55.44
#